data_AF-A0A497CSI2-F1
#
_entry.id   AF-A0A497CSI2-F1
#
_cell.length_a   1.000
_cell.length_b   1.000
_cell.length_c   1.000
_cell.angle_alpha   90.00
_cell.angle_beta   90.00
_cell.angle_gamma   90.00
#
_symmetry.space_group_name_H-M   'P 1'
#
loop_
_entity.id
_entity.type
_entity.pdbx_description
1 polymer ?
#
loop_
_entity_poly.entity_id
_entity_poly.type
_entity_poly.pdbx_seq_one_letter_code
_entity_poly.pdbx_strand_id
1 'polypeptide(L)'
;MYDSLAPEFQTYETIVELAQNKSEGKPMIYIERPRNYLYILDREIAPFKMPIIIGKITVTADAYDEDGISKVKFCINDILKYNDTEQPYEWLWNEFAIGRYEIKVIAHDNKGNRAEDAVNVIIYNRVFQNNL
;
A
#
# COMPACT_ATOMS: atom_id res chain seq x y z
N MET A 1 -2.45 -16.44 -32.72
CA MET A 1 -1.16 -15.84 -32.34
C MET A 1 -1.35 -15.36 -30.91
N TYR A 2 -0.75 -16.05 -29.95
CA TYR A 2 -0.90 -15.77 -28.52
C TYR A 2 -0.19 -14.44 -28.23
N ASP A 3 -0.89 -13.47 -27.62
CA ASP A 3 -0.32 -12.17 -27.26
C ASP A 3 0.61 -12.35 -26.05
N SER A 4 1.91 -12.19 -26.27
CA SER A 4 3.00 -12.56 -25.37
C SER A 4 3.36 -11.45 -24.37
N LEU A 5 2.36 -10.84 -23.72
CA LEU A 5 2.58 -9.70 -22.81
C LEU A 5 1.97 -9.83 -21.40
N ALA A 6 1.42 -10.99 -21.02
CA ALA A 6 1.24 -11.26 -19.60
C ALA A 6 2.61 -11.64 -18.99
N PRO A 7 3.11 -10.97 -17.94
CA PRO A 7 4.34 -11.39 -17.27
C PRO A 7 4.06 -12.70 -16.53
N GLU A 8 4.38 -13.84 -17.15
CA GLU A 8 4.05 -15.22 -16.73
C GLU A 8 4.72 -15.71 -15.44
N PHE A 9 5.31 -14.84 -14.60
CA PHE A 9 5.96 -15.27 -13.35
C PHE A 9 5.60 -14.44 -12.11
N GLN A 10 4.75 -13.41 -12.22
CA GLN A 10 4.20 -12.71 -11.05
C GLN A 10 2.89 -13.36 -10.54
N THR A 11 2.51 -14.55 -11.01
CA THR A 11 1.11 -14.98 -11.04
C THR A 11 0.78 -16.33 -10.40
N TYR A 12 1.65 -17.35 -10.34
CA TYR A 12 1.23 -18.64 -9.75
C TYR A 12 1.24 -18.66 -8.22
N GLU A 13 2.38 -18.36 -7.60
CA GLU A 13 2.51 -18.38 -6.13
C GLU A 13 1.55 -17.40 -5.47
N THR A 14 1.40 -16.20 -6.03
CA THR A 14 0.44 -15.20 -5.55
C THR A 14 -1.00 -15.72 -5.67
N ILE A 15 -1.37 -16.40 -6.77
CA ILE A 15 -2.70 -16.99 -6.89
C ILE A 15 -2.90 -18.12 -5.87
N VAL A 16 -1.89 -18.95 -5.62
CA VAL A 16 -1.96 -20.02 -4.61
C VAL A 16 -2.11 -19.44 -3.21
N GLU A 17 -1.33 -18.41 -2.86
CA GLU A 17 -1.41 -17.72 -1.58
C GLU A 17 -2.77 -17.04 -1.38
N LEU A 18 -3.27 -16.34 -2.41
CA LEU A 18 -4.60 -15.74 -2.37
C LEU A 18 -5.70 -16.80 -2.21
N ALA A 19 -5.59 -17.94 -2.89
CA ALA A 19 -6.54 -19.04 -2.77
C ALA A 19 -6.50 -19.68 -1.38
N GLN A 20 -5.31 -19.87 -0.79
CA GLN A 20 -5.15 -20.37 0.57
C GLN A 20 -5.73 -19.38 1.59
N ASN A 21 -5.36 -18.10 1.52
CA ASN A 21 -5.88 -17.05 2.38
C ASN A 21 -7.41 -16.99 2.31
N LYS A 22 -7.98 -17.06 1.08
CA LYS A 22 -9.43 -17.14 0.90
C LYS A 22 -10.03 -18.38 1.55
N SER A 23 -9.40 -19.56 1.41
CA SER A 23 -9.90 -20.80 2.04
C SER A 23 -9.84 -20.77 3.57
N GLU A 24 -8.94 -19.96 4.14
CA GLU A 24 -8.79 -19.74 5.58
C GLU A 24 -9.68 -18.60 6.11
N GLY A 25 -10.44 -17.92 5.22
CA GLY A 25 -11.27 -16.77 5.57
C GLY A 25 -10.45 -15.53 5.97
N LYS A 26 -9.21 -15.41 5.48
CA LYS A 26 -8.40 -14.21 5.67
C LYS A 26 -8.80 -13.15 4.63
N PRO A 27 -8.75 -11.85 5.01
CA PRO A 27 -8.97 -10.78 4.06
C PRO A 27 -7.87 -10.74 2.98
N MET A 28 -8.17 -10.10 1.86
CA MET A 28 -7.18 -9.66 0.87
C MET A 28 -6.87 -8.18 1.09
N ILE A 29 -5.62 -7.77 0.80
CA ILE A 29 -5.16 -6.38 0.86
C ILE A 29 -4.07 -6.19 -0.19
N TYR A 30 -4.07 -5.05 -0.88
CA TYR A 30 -2.96 -4.64 -1.72
C TYR A 30 -2.80 -3.12 -1.74
N ILE A 31 -1.54 -2.67 -1.81
CA ILE A 31 -1.20 -1.26 -1.95
C ILE A 31 -1.46 -0.84 -3.41
N GLU A 32 -2.43 0.03 -3.61
CA GLU A 32 -2.70 0.64 -4.91
C GLU A 32 -1.74 1.80 -5.19
N ARG A 33 -1.39 2.57 -4.15
CA ARG A 33 -0.42 3.67 -4.22
C ARG A 33 0.46 3.69 -2.96
N PRO A 34 1.78 3.87 -3.10
CA PRO A 34 2.51 4.15 -4.34
C PRO A 34 2.77 2.92 -5.21
N ARG A 35 2.74 3.13 -6.52
CA ARG A 35 3.26 2.20 -7.54
C ARG A 35 4.71 2.57 -7.88
N ASN A 36 5.32 1.80 -8.77
CA ASN A 36 6.67 2.05 -9.28
C ASN A 36 6.74 3.30 -10.18
N TYR A 37 6.66 4.48 -9.56
CA TYR A 37 6.63 5.81 -10.19
C TYR A 37 7.50 6.80 -9.41
N LEU A 38 7.93 7.86 -10.10
CA LEU A 38 8.32 9.11 -9.47
C LEU A 38 7.06 9.90 -9.10
N TYR A 39 6.95 10.27 -7.84
CA TYR A 39 5.92 11.14 -7.28
C TYR A 39 6.52 12.49 -6.91
N ILE A 40 5.85 13.58 -7.30
CA ILE A 40 6.16 14.94 -6.82
C ILE A 40 4.88 15.55 -6.27
N LEU A 41 4.89 15.88 -4.97
CA LEU A 41 3.74 16.45 -4.25
C LEU A 41 2.45 15.67 -4.54
N ASP A 42 2.51 14.35 -4.34
CA ASP A 42 1.44 13.37 -4.57
C ASP A 42 1.03 13.11 -6.04
N ARG A 43 1.67 13.78 -7.00
CA ARG A 43 1.41 13.55 -8.43
C ARG A 43 2.33 12.50 -9.01
N GLU A 44 1.78 11.53 -9.74
CA GLU A 44 2.57 10.63 -10.59
C GLU A 44 3.18 11.41 -11.75
N ILE A 45 4.50 11.35 -11.89
CA ILE A 45 5.24 12.10 -12.91
C ILE A 45 5.69 11.18 -14.04
N ALA A 46 6.30 10.04 -13.70
CA ALA A 46 6.77 9.08 -14.67
C ALA A 46 6.94 7.69 -14.02
N PRO A 47 6.79 6.60 -14.77
CA PRO A 47 7.17 5.27 -14.30
C PRO A 47 8.65 5.23 -13.88
N PHE A 48 8.94 4.47 -12.83
CA PHE A 48 10.29 4.25 -12.34
C PHE A 48 10.47 2.80 -11.88
N LYS A 49 11.68 2.39 -11.46
CA LYS A 49 11.92 1.00 -11.03
C LYS A 49 11.42 0.70 -9.61
N MET A 50 11.16 1.74 -8.83
CA MET A 50 10.60 1.69 -7.48
C MET A 50 9.94 3.05 -7.17
N PRO A 51 9.10 3.18 -6.15
CA PRO A 51 8.56 4.46 -5.76
C PRO A 51 9.66 5.44 -5.30
N ILE A 52 9.73 6.59 -5.96
CA ILE A 52 10.51 7.74 -5.48
C ILE A 52 9.53 8.86 -5.19
N ILE A 53 9.57 9.42 -3.99
CA ILE A 53 8.59 10.39 -3.51
C ILE A 53 9.31 11.68 -3.12
N ILE A 54 8.92 12.79 -3.74
CA ILE A 54 9.38 14.14 -3.39
C ILE A 54 8.18 14.91 -2.82
N GLY A 55 8.21 15.17 -1.51
CA GLY A 55 7.11 15.78 -0.77
C GLY A 55 6.11 14.76 -0.19
N LYS A 56 4.88 15.20 0.02
CA LYS A 56 3.79 14.36 0.54
C LYS A 56 3.33 13.31 -0.47
N ILE A 57 2.72 12.23 0.02
CA ILE A 57 2.05 11.21 -0.80
C ILE A 57 0.79 10.69 -0.11
N THR A 58 -0.25 10.43 -0.89
CA THR A 58 -1.42 9.67 -0.44
C THR A 58 -1.17 8.19 -0.73
N VAL A 59 -1.13 7.40 0.33
CA VAL A 59 -1.07 5.93 0.29
C VAL A 59 -2.50 5.44 0.21
N THR A 60 -2.80 4.59 -0.78
CA THR A 60 -4.13 3.99 -0.94
C THR A 60 -3.99 2.48 -0.97
N ALA A 61 -4.96 1.80 -0.37
CA ALA A 61 -5.02 0.35 -0.36
C ALA A 61 -6.42 -0.12 -0.67
N ASP A 62 -6.53 -1.23 -1.39
CA ASP A 62 -7.80 -1.91 -1.59
C ASP A 62 -7.80 -3.19 -0.76
N ALA A 63 -8.90 -3.41 -0.04
CA ALA A 63 -9.06 -4.49 0.90
C ALA A 63 -10.44 -5.11 0.75
N TYR A 64 -10.49 -6.43 0.75
CA TYR A 64 -11.72 -7.18 0.55
C TYR A 64 -11.77 -8.42 1.45
N ASP A 65 -12.94 -8.64 2.04
CA ASP A 65 -13.30 -9.88 2.71
C ASP A 65 -14.82 -10.08 2.57
N GLU A 66 -15.29 -11.33 2.49
CA GLU A 66 -16.72 -11.64 2.33
C GLU A 66 -17.55 -11.25 3.57
N ASP A 67 -16.95 -11.27 4.75
CA ASP A 67 -17.56 -10.82 6.01
C ASP A 67 -17.31 -9.33 6.30
N GLY A 68 -16.57 -8.65 5.43
CA GLY A 68 -16.24 -7.24 5.52
C GLY A 68 -14.93 -6.95 6.27
N ILE A 69 -14.35 -5.80 5.94
CA ILE A 69 -13.12 -5.28 6.54
C ILE A 69 -13.48 -4.35 7.71
N SER A 70 -12.90 -4.61 8.88
CA SER A 70 -13.09 -3.77 10.07
C SER A 70 -12.18 -2.54 10.09
N LYS A 71 -10.97 -2.66 9.55
CA LYS A 71 -9.99 -1.56 9.42
C LYS A 71 -8.81 -1.91 8.52
N VAL A 72 -8.17 -0.88 7.99
CA VAL A 72 -6.84 -0.92 7.37
C VAL A 72 -5.89 -0.04 8.17
N LYS A 73 -4.79 -0.62 8.64
CA LYS A 73 -3.70 0.11 9.28
C LYS A 73 -2.65 0.49 8.26
N PHE A 74 -2.17 1.72 8.33
CA PHE A 74 -1.02 2.20 7.57
C PHE A 74 0.16 2.38 8.51
N CYS A 75 1.28 1.76 8.16
CA CYS A 75 2.49 1.70 8.97
C CYS A 75 3.71 2.15 8.14
N ILE A 76 4.67 2.76 8.82
CA ILE A 76 6.00 3.08 8.27
C ILE A 76 7.06 2.36 9.11
N ASN A 77 7.83 1.46 8.50
CA ASN A 77 8.79 0.59 9.19
C ASN A 77 8.18 -0.05 10.45
N ASP A 78 7.03 -0.72 10.29
CA ASP A 78 6.23 -1.34 11.36
C ASP A 78 5.63 -0.40 12.42
N ILE A 79 5.87 0.91 12.34
CA ILE A 79 5.26 1.89 13.24
C ILE A 79 3.91 2.33 12.68
N LEU A 80 2.83 2.07 13.43
CA LEU A 80 1.48 2.53 13.08
C LEU A 80 1.44 4.05 12.94
N LYS A 81 0.90 4.53 11.82
CA LYS A 81 0.69 5.95 11.51
C LYS A 81 -0.77 6.32 11.43
N TYR A 82 -1.57 5.47 10.80
CA TYR A 82 -2.99 5.73 10.61
C TYR A 82 -3.79 4.45 10.66
N ASN A 83 -5.03 4.57 11.13
CA ASN A 83 -5.98 3.47 11.19
C ASN A 83 -7.27 3.95 10.54
N ASP A 84 -7.55 3.43 9.36
CA ASP A 84 -8.72 3.76 8.59
C ASP A 84 -9.79 2.67 8.75
N THR A 85 -11.03 3.09 9.02
CA THR A 85 -12.18 2.19 9.24
C THR A 85 -13.23 2.33 8.14
N GLU A 86 -13.04 3.23 7.18
CA GLU A 86 -14.03 3.55 6.15
C GLU A 86 -13.40 3.46 4.76
N GLN A 87 -14.15 2.96 3.77
CA GLN A 87 -13.70 2.97 2.38
C GLN A 87 -14.00 4.32 1.73
N PRO A 88 -13.13 4.83 0.82
CA PRO A 88 -11.87 4.24 0.37
C PRO A 88 -10.76 4.30 1.43
N TYR A 89 -9.94 3.25 1.56
CA TYR A 89 -8.87 3.22 2.55
C TYR A 89 -7.67 4.04 2.09
N GLU A 90 -7.44 5.17 2.74
CA GLU A 90 -6.42 6.12 2.33
C GLU A 90 -5.74 6.83 3.51
N TRP A 91 -4.46 7.13 3.32
CA TRP A 91 -3.69 7.90 4.29
C TRP A 91 -2.75 8.88 3.61
N LEU A 92 -2.86 10.15 3.97
CA LEU A 92 -1.91 11.18 3.55
C LEU A 92 -0.65 11.12 4.41
N TRP A 93 0.43 10.57 3.85
CA TRP A 93 1.76 10.66 4.46
C TRP A 93 2.39 12.03 4.16
N ASN A 94 2.28 12.94 5.13
CA ASN A 94 2.85 14.29 5.08
C ASN A 94 3.72 14.60 6.31
N GLU A 95 4.53 13.64 6.72
CA GLU A 95 5.51 13.79 7.81
C GLU A 95 6.93 13.96 7.25
N PHE A 96 7.84 14.49 8.06
CA PHE A 96 9.24 14.60 7.68
C PHE A 96 9.81 13.20 7.49
N ALA A 97 10.36 12.94 6.30
CA ALA A 97 10.94 11.65 5.96
C ALA A 97 11.99 11.83 4.86
N ILE A 98 13.22 11.39 5.12
CA ILE A 98 14.30 11.40 4.15
C ILE A 98 14.99 10.05 4.18
N GLY A 99 15.00 9.35 3.05
CA GLY A 99 15.70 8.07 2.89
C GLY A 99 14.78 6.93 2.46
N ARG A 100 15.16 5.71 2.83
CA ARG A 100 14.43 4.47 2.52
C ARG A 100 13.48 4.12 3.65
N TYR A 101 12.25 3.78 3.29
CA TYR A 101 11.22 3.34 4.22
C TYR A 101 10.40 2.23 3.59
N GLU A 102 9.87 1.36 4.43
CA GLU A 102 8.82 0.40 4.07
C GLU A 102 7.47 1.00 4.47
N ILE A 103 6.57 1.15 3.48
CA ILE A 103 5.15 1.38 3.73
C ILE A 103 4.50 0.01 3.83
N LYS A 104 3.79 -0.24 4.93
CA LYS A 104 3.06 -1.47 5.16
C LYS A 104 1.59 -1.16 5.42
N VAL A 105 0.70 -1.90 4.79
CA VAL A 105 -0.75 -1.85 5.05
C VAL A 105 -1.21 -3.18 5.62
N ILE A 106 -2.10 -3.14 6.60
CA ILE A 106 -2.61 -4.34 7.28
C ILE A 106 -4.12 -4.25 7.36
N ALA A 107 -4.82 -5.13 6.65
CA ALA A 107 -6.26 -5.29 6.77
C ALA A 107 -6.60 -6.20 7.94
N HIS A 108 -7.63 -5.83 8.70
CA HIS A 108 -8.29 -6.71 9.65
C HIS A 108 -9.75 -6.90 9.20
N ASP A 109 -10.23 -8.14 9.19
CA ASP A 109 -11.64 -8.43 8.92
C ASP A 109 -12.50 -8.30 10.20
N ASN A 110 -13.79 -8.64 10.11
CA ASN A 110 -14.72 -8.65 11.24
C ASN A 110 -14.60 -9.89 12.15
N LYS A 111 -13.85 -10.92 11.74
CA LYS A 111 -13.63 -12.18 12.47
C LYS A 111 -12.29 -12.22 13.22
N GLY A 112 -11.47 -11.18 13.08
CA GLY A 112 -10.17 -11.05 13.71
C GLY A 112 -9.00 -11.60 12.89
N ASN A 113 -9.24 -12.04 11.65
CA ASN A 113 -8.16 -12.41 10.73
C ASN A 113 -7.49 -11.14 10.17
N ARG A 114 -6.30 -11.33 9.60
CA ARG A 114 -5.54 -10.25 8.98
C ARG A 114 -4.74 -10.71 7.78
N ALA A 115 -4.46 -9.76 6.90
CA ALA A 115 -3.48 -9.86 5.83
C ALA A 115 -2.72 -8.54 5.74
N GLU A 116 -1.55 -8.56 5.09
CA GLU A 116 -0.70 -7.38 4.93
C GLU A 116 -0.07 -7.33 3.54
N ASP A 117 0.26 -6.11 3.10
CA ASP A 117 1.06 -5.83 1.91
C ASP A 117 2.07 -4.73 2.24
N ALA A 118 3.21 -4.72 1.55
CA ALA A 118 4.30 -3.81 1.82
C ALA A 118 5.05 -3.38 0.55
N VAL A 119 5.45 -2.10 0.52
CA VAL A 119 6.26 -1.52 -0.55
C VAL A 119 7.41 -0.70 0.01
N ASN A 120 8.60 -0.93 -0.54
CA ASN A 120 9.79 -0.14 -0.23
C ASN A 120 9.84 1.12 -1.09
N VAL A 121 10.04 2.27 -0.45
CA VAL A 121 10.08 3.59 -1.11
C VAL A 121 11.35 4.35 -0.79
N ILE A 122 11.74 5.26 -1.69
CA ILE A 122 12.67 6.35 -1.36
C ILE A 122 11.86 7.62 -1.25
N ILE A 123 11.93 8.31 -0.12
CA ILE A 123 11.19 9.55 0.13
C ILE A 123 12.14 10.69 0.49
N TYR A 124 11.78 11.88 0.02
CA TYR A 124 12.35 13.16 0.43
C TYR A 124 11.20 14.14 0.68
N ASN A 125 10.70 14.15 1.91
CA ASN A 125 9.72 15.09 2.40
C ASN A 125 10.31 15.91 3.54
N ARG A 126 10.42 17.22 3.35
CA ARG A 126 10.93 18.13 4.39
C ARG A 126 9.85 18.72 5.30
N VAL A 127 8.57 18.52 5.01
CA VAL A 127 7.42 19.18 5.66
C VAL A 127 7.65 20.68 5.86
N PHE A 128 7.01 21.51 5.03
CA PHE A 128 6.95 22.94 5.36
C PHE A 128 5.99 23.09 6.55
N GLN A 129 6.52 23.21 7.76
CA GLN A 129 5.74 23.79 8.84
C GLN A 129 5.54 25.26 8.47
N ASN A 130 4.31 25.62 8.11
CA ASN A 130 3.89 27.00 8.10
C ASN A 130 3.85 27.46 9.56
N ASN A 131 4.98 27.94 10.06
CA ASN A 131 5.03 28.72 11.28
C ASN A 131 4.39 30.09 10.95
N LEU A 132 3.12 30.24 11.30
CA LEU A 132 2.51 31.55 11.52
C LEU A 132 2.94 32.07 12.90
#